data_AF-A0A9W9H9Y3-F1
#
_entry.id   AF-A0A9W9H9Y3-F1
#
_cell.length_a   1.000
_cell.length_b   1.000
_cell.length_c   1.000
_cell.angle_alpha   90.00
_cell.angle_beta   90.00
_cell.angle_gamma   90.00
#
_symmetry.space_group_name_H-M   'P 1'
#
loop_
_entity.id
_entity.type
_entity.pdbx_description
1 polymer ?
#
loop_
_entity_poly.entity_id
_entity_poly.type
_entity_poly.pdbx_seq_one_letter_code
_entity_poly.pdbx_strand_id
1 'polypeptide(L)'
;MARPPDTTWELFHNLRVHPSWGYVIYRTTYPSVSDAHFSTVFNYLEACIRKSFFAEAAEYPYCYRRCDAARWGTNRFDSRSFEEWVDAQGQRDKFNQYRMCIVIDEECLQTLLGTSAEALDQETQYVRDKTVRYVKVVEAWPIIDEGDEDEFPGWMKCWSRALWDLWSMMGDGAEMSLSWDKISDFCPGVYRG
;
A
#
# COMPACT_ATOMS: atom_id res chain seq x y z
N MET A 1 -10.91 -21.95 -18.37
CA MET A 1 -10.68 -20.66 -17.69
C MET A 1 -10.47 -20.97 -16.22
N ALA A 2 -9.35 -20.53 -15.64
CA ALA A 2 -9.03 -20.77 -14.24
C ALA A 2 -9.94 -19.91 -13.35
N ARG A 3 -10.51 -20.51 -12.31
CA ARG A 3 -11.23 -19.79 -11.26
C ARG A 3 -10.20 -18.98 -10.46
N PRO A 4 -10.44 -17.69 -10.17
CA PRO A 4 -9.59 -16.94 -9.25
C PRO A 4 -9.52 -17.69 -7.90
N PRO A 5 -8.42 -17.58 -7.15
CA PRO A 5 -8.37 -18.01 -5.76
C PRO A 5 -9.58 -17.46 -4.99
N ASP A 6 -10.12 -18.22 -4.04
CA ASP A 6 -11.34 -17.81 -3.31
C ASP A 6 -11.14 -16.46 -2.56
N THR A 7 -9.90 -16.12 -2.24
CA THR A 7 -9.45 -14.85 -1.64
C THR A 7 -9.72 -13.62 -2.53
N THR A 8 -9.78 -13.80 -3.85
CA THR A 8 -10.11 -12.71 -4.80
C THR A 8 -11.60 -12.30 -4.72
N TRP A 9 -12.49 -13.19 -4.27
CA TRP A 9 -13.93 -12.90 -4.19
C TRP A 9 -14.31 -12.02 -3.01
N GLU A 10 -13.71 -12.22 -1.85
CA GLU A 10 -13.94 -11.39 -0.66
C GLU A 10 -13.42 -9.97 -0.88
N LEU A 11 -12.20 -9.84 -1.40
CA LEU A 11 -11.63 -8.57 -1.82
C LEU A 11 -12.55 -7.84 -2.80
N PHE A 12 -13.04 -8.52 -3.83
CA PHE A 12 -13.98 -7.94 -4.80
C PHE A 12 -15.28 -7.45 -4.17
N HIS A 13 -15.88 -8.27 -3.29
CA HIS A 13 -17.10 -7.89 -2.60
C HIS A 13 -16.88 -6.59 -1.82
N ASN A 14 -15.78 -6.53 -1.07
CA ASN A 14 -15.44 -5.38 -0.26
C ASN A 14 -15.17 -4.12 -1.12
N LEU A 15 -14.42 -4.23 -2.22
CA LEU A 15 -14.18 -3.11 -3.16
C LEU A 15 -15.47 -2.51 -3.75
N ARG A 16 -16.55 -3.31 -3.83
CA ARG A 16 -17.86 -2.85 -4.31
C ARG A 16 -18.72 -2.20 -3.24
N VAL A 17 -18.67 -2.73 -2.02
CA VAL A 17 -19.53 -2.30 -0.91
C VAL A 17 -18.96 -1.06 -0.23
N HIS A 18 -17.63 -0.95 -0.13
CA HIS A 18 -17.01 0.23 0.47
C HIS A 18 -17.07 1.45 -0.47
N PRO A 19 -17.42 2.63 0.07
CA PRO A 19 -17.56 3.86 -0.71
C PRO A 19 -16.21 4.40 -1.18
N SER A 20 -15.15 4.10 -0.44
CA SER A 20 -13.76 4.37 -0.79
C SER A 20 -12.90 3.18 -0.43
N TRP A 21 -11.78 3.03 -1.12
CA TRP A 21 -10.75 2.05 -0.79
C TRP A 21 -9.38 2.63 -1.09
N GLY A 22 -8.39 2.19 -0.32
CA GLY A 22 -6.99 2.50 -0.59
C GLY A 22 -6.15 2.63 0.65
N TYR A 23 -4.99 3.25 0.52
CA TYR A 23 -4.10 3.53 1.64
C TYR A 23 -4.47 4.84 2.32
N VAL A 24 -4.35 4.88 3.64
CA VAL A 24 -4.22 6.14 4.36
C VAL A 24 -2.75 6.55 4.33
N ILE A 25 -2.44 7.79 3.96
CA ILE A 25 -1.06 8.27 3.83
C ILE A 25 -0.78 9.34 4.90
N TYR A 26 0.18 9.03 5.76
CA TYR A 26 0.74 9.90 6.78
C TYR A 26 2.07 10.47 6.31
N ARG A 27 2.34 11.70 6.73
CA ARG A 27 3.68 12.29 6.68
C ARG A 27 4.15 12.56 8.09
N THR A 28 5.39 12.21 8.37
CA THR A 28 6.01 12.47 9.69
C THR A 28 7.00 13.64 9.62
N THR A 29 7.33 14.12 8.41
CA THR A 29 8.29 15.20 8.19
C THR A 29 7.60 16.52 7.85
N TYR A 30 7.86 17.53 8.68
CA TYR A 30 7.44 18.93 8.54
C TYR A 30 8.46 19.93 7.91
N PRO A 31 9.51 19.54 7.15
CA PRO A 31 10.31 20.51 6.40
C PRO A 31 9.53 21.15 5.25
N SER A 32 9.87 22.40 4.91
CA SER A 32 9.36 23.11 3.71
C SER A 32 9.62 22.36 2.40
N VAL A 33 10.67 21.52 2.35
CA VAL A 33 10.99 20.64 1.23
C VAL A 33 9.96 19.51 1.09
N SER A 34 9.57 18.88 2.21
CA SER A 34 8.53 17.85 2.21
C SER A 34 7.19 18.42 1.72
N ASP A 35 6.81 19.60 2.20
CA ASP A 35 5.60 20.31 1.77
C ASP A 35 5.55 20.57 0.26
N ALA A 36 6.67 21.00 -0.32
CA ALA A 36 6.74 21.33 -1.75
C ALA A 36 6.60 20.09 -2.66
N HIS A 37 7.06 18.93 -2.19
CA HIS A 37 7.10 17.70 -2.98
C HIS A 37 5.96 16.72 -2.66
N PHE A 38 5.25 16.92 -1.55
CA PHE A 38 4.25 15.96 -1.06
C PHE A 38 3.16 15.64 -2.09
N SER A 39 2.61 16.64 -2.76
CA SER A 39 1.59 16.43 -3.79
C SER A 39 2.11 15.58 -4.96
N THR A 40 3.35 15.80 -5.38
CA THR A 40 3.98 15.01 -6.45
C THR A 40 4.21 13.58 -6.01
N VAL A 41 4.72 13.36 -4.80
CA VAL A 41 4.93 12.03 -4.23
C VAL A 41 3.61 11.29 -4.07
N PHE A 42 2.58 11.96 -3.55
CA PHE A 42 1.24 11.41 -3.41
C PHE A 42 0.68 10.94 -4.76
N ASN A 43 0.74 11.80 -5.79
CA ASN A 43 0.26 11.46 -7.13
C ASN A 43 1.05 10.30 -7.75
N TYR A 44 2.36 10.23 -7.49
CA TYR A 44 3.19 9.11 -7.92
C TYR A 44 2.76 7.79 -7.27
N LEU A 45 2.55 7.76 -5.96
CA LEU A 45 2.10 6.57 -5.25
C LEU A 45 0.72 6.12 -5.70
N GLU A 46 -0.22 7.06 -5.88
CA GLU A 46 -1.53 6.77 -6.46
C GLU A 46 -1.40 6.15 -7.85
N ALA A 47 -0.56 6.73 -8.71
CA ALA A 47 -0.34 6.21 -10.06
C ALA A 47 0.26 4.80 -10.05
N CYS A 48 1.21 4.51 -9.16
CA CYS A 48 1.77 3.17 -8.98
C CYS A 48 0.69 2.14 -8.65
N ILE A 49 -0.15 2.43 -7.66
CA ILE A 49 -1.19 1.50 -7.21
C ILE A 49 -2.23 1.30 -8.31
N ARG A 50 -2.68 2.38 -8.96
CA ARG A 50 -3.66 2.31 -10.05
C ARG A 50 -3.13 1.52 -11.23
N LYS A 51 -1.85 1.70 -11.60
CA LYS A 51 -1.21 0.97 -12.69
C LYS A 51 -1.22 -0.54 -12.42
N SER A 52 -0.84 -0.96 -11.21
CA SER A 52 -0.86 -2.38 -10.81
C SER A 52 -2.29 -2.93 -10.74
N PHE A 53 -3.23 -2.18 -10.16
CA PHE A 53 -4.65 -2.55 -10.12
C PHE A 53 -5.24 -2.75 -11.52
N PHE A 54 -5.00 -1.82 -12.45
CA PHE A 54 -5.54 -1.94 -13.81
C PHE A 54 -4.89 -3.07 -14.61
N ALA A 55 -3.61 -3.38 -14.34
CA ALA A 55 -2.94 -4.53 -14.94
C ALA A 55 -3.61 -5.84 -14.50
N GLU A 56 -3.86 -6.02 -13.19
CA GLU A 56 -4.57 -7.19 -12.67
C GLU A 56 -6.03 -7.23 -13.15
N ALA A 57 -6.71 -6.08 -13.17
CA ALA A 57 -8.08 -5.96 -13.66
C ALA A 57 -8.22 -6.32 -15.14
N ALA A 58 -7.21 -6.03 -15.96
CA ALA A 58 -7.17 -6.43 -17.37
C ALA A 58 -6.97 -7.93 -17.55
N GLU A 59 -6.24 -8.59 -16.63
CA GLU A 59 -6.08 -10.04 -16.61
C GLU A 59 -7.37 -10.75 -16.15
N TYR A 60 -8.08 -10.17 -15.18
CA TYR A 60 -9.32 -10.72 -14.60
C TYR A 60 -10.54 -9.78 -14.74
N PRO A 61 -10.97 -9.46 -15.97
CA PRO A 61 -11.98 -8.42 -16.21
C PRO A 61 -13.38 -8.77 -15.66
N TYR A 62 -13.66 -10.04 -15.39
CA TYR A 62 -14.91 -10.46 -14.75
C TYR A 62 -14.95 -10.14 -13.26
N CYS A 63 -13.79 -10.20 -12.59
CA CYS A 63 -13.66 -9.85 -11.18
C CYS A 63 -13.73 -8.33 -10.99
N TYR A 64 -13.18 -7.54 -11.90
CA TYR A 64 -13.01 -6.09 -11.66
C TYR A 64 -14.01 -5.18 -12.40
N ARG A 65 -14.95 -5.73 -13.17
CA ARG A 65 -15.88 -4.98 -14.06
C ARG A 65 -16.71 -3.88 -13.37
N ARG A 66 -16.90 -3.97 -12.05
CA ARG A 66 -17.70 -3.02 -11.25
C ARG A 66 -16.90 -2.32 -10.15
N CYS A 67 -15.60 -2.55 -10.09
CA CYS A 67 -14.73 -1.81 -9.20
C CYS A 67 -14.52 -0.43 -9.80
N ASP A 68 -15.03 0.60 -9.14
CA ASP A 68 -14.84 1.97 -9.58
C ASP A 68 -13.50 2.47 -9.03
N ALA A 69 -12.48 2.55 -9.89
CA ALA A 69 -11.18 3.10 -9.54
C ALA A 69 -11.27 4.58 -9.08
N ALA A 70 -12.37 5.28 -9.38
CA ALA A 70 -12.62 6.62 -8.85
C ALA A 70 -12.95 6.63 -7.35
N ARG A 71 -13.24 5.45 -6.76
CA ARG A 71 -13.37 5.28 -5.30
C ARG A 71 -12.03 5.09 -4.60
N TRP A 72 -10.92 5.04 -5.35
CA TRP A 72 -9.62 5.14 -4.73
C TRP A 72 -9.52 6.48 -3.99
N GLY A 73 -9.39 6.43 -2.67
CA GLY A 73 -9.36 7.60 -1.81
C GLY A 73 -8.25 7.46 -0.81
N THR A 74 -7.15 8.18 -1.04
CA THR A 74 -6.06 8.32 -0.09
C THR A 74 -6.36 9.45 0.88
N ASN A 75 -6.65 9.11 2.13
CA ASN A 75 -6.86 10.10 3.17
C ASN A 75 -5.51 10.64 3.66
N ARG A 76 -5.39 11.97 3.76
CA ARG A 76 -4.22 12.67 4.31
C ARG A 76 -4.47 13.03 5.76
N PHE A 77 -3.56 12.65 6.65
CA PHE A 77 -3.60 13.04 8.05
C PHE A 77 -2.25 13.53 8.52
N ASP A 78 -2.26 14.64 9.27
CA ASP A 78 -1.04 15.30 9.73
C ASP A 78 -0.69 14.96 11.20
N SER A 79 -1.62 14.52 12.07
CA SER A 79 -1.31 14.53 13.52
C SER A 79 -1.99 13.52 14.46
N ARG A 80 -2.89 12.64 14.01
CA ARG A 80 -3.48 11.59 14.87
C ARG A 80 -2.90 10.22 14.54
N SER A 81 -2.79 9.34 15.55
CA SER A 81 -2.41 7.96 15.30
C SER A 81 -3.45 7.31 14.38
N PHE A 82 -2.99 6.45 13.48
CA PHE A 82 -3.86 5.75 12.54
C PHE A 82 -4.92 4.91 13.25
N GLU A 83 -4.51 4.23 14.31
CA GLU A 83 -5.38 3.42 15.18
C GLU A 83 -6.53 4.23 15.79
N GLU A 84 -6.25 5.42 16.36
CA GLU A 84 -7.30 6.29 16.91
C GLU A 84 -8.32 6.74 15.85
N TRP A 85 -7.86 7.03 14.63
CA TRP A 85 -8.75 7.40 13.53
C TRP A 85 -9.62 6.22 13.08
N VAL A 86 -9.08 5.00 13.07
CA VAL A 86 -9.81 3.78 12.76
C VAL A 86 -10.86 3.48 13.84
N ASP A 87 -10.46 3.56 15.12
CA ASP A 87 -11.34 3.32 16.27
C ASP A 87 -12.49 4.33 16.34
N ALA A 88 -12.23 5.61 16.06
CA ALA A 88 -13.25 6.65 16.04
C ALA A 88 -14.36 6.39 14.99
N GLN A 89 -14.07 5.63 13.94
CA GLN A 89 -15.05 5.20 12.94
C GLN A 89 -15.71 3.86 13.26
N GLY A 90 -15.19 3.14 14.27
CA GLY A 90 -15.59 1.77 14.58
C GLY A 90 -15.34 0.81 13.41
N GLN A 91 -14.24 1.02 12.66
CA GLN A 91 -13.92 0.27 11.44
C GLN A 91 -12.73 -0.69 11.59
N ARG A 92 -12.24 -0.88 12.82
CA ARG A 92 -11.16 -1.80 13.15
C ARG A 92 -11.39 -3.18 12.53
N ASP A 93 -10.37 -3.67 11.82
CA ASP A 93 -10.30 -4.98 11.16
C ASP A 93 -11.41 -5.28 10.13
N LYS A 94 -12.21 -4.27 9.72
CA LYS A 94 -13.34 -4.48 8.80
C LYS A 94 -12.95 -4.49 7.32
N PHE A 95 -11.86 -3.82 6.96
CA PHE A 95 -11.40 -3.70 5.57
C PHE A 95 -9.95 -3.22 5.54
N ASN A 96 -9.17 -3.56 4.51
CA ASN A 96 -7.71 -3.37 4.57
C ASN A 96 -7.29 -1.90 4.64
N GLN A 97 -8.14 -0.96 4.19
CA GLN A 97 -7.90 0.49 4.37
C GLN A 97 -7.79 0.92 5.83
N TYR A 98 -8.31 0.11 6.76
CA TYR A 98 -8.30 0.33 8.20
C TYR A 98 -7.28 -0.57 8.93
N ARG A 99 -6.57 -1.42 8.19
CA ARG A 99 -5.57 -2.34 8.75
C ARG A 99 -4.14 -1.85 8.53
N MET A 100 -3.90 -1.00 7.54
CA MET A 100 -2.56 -0.51 7.24
C MET A 100 -2.56 0.92 6.70
N CYS A 101 -1.47 1.63 6.93
CA CYS A 101 -1.24 2.96 6.40
C CYS A 101 0.18 3.12 5.85
N ILE A 102 0.34 4.06 4.91
CA ILE A 102 1.65 4.47 4.42
C ILE A 102 2.15 5.61 5.30
N VAL A 103 3.40 5.53 5.71
CA VAL A 103 4.13 6.60 6.39
C VAL A 103 5.25 7.07 5.47
N ILE A 104 5.23 8.36 5.13
CA ILE A 104 6.29 9.03 4.40
C ILE A 104 7.16 9.74 5.44
N ASP A 105 8.23 9.07 5.86
CA ASP A 105 9.32 9.65 6.63
C ASP A 105 10.39 10.27 5.71
N GLU A 106 11.44 10.84 6.31
CA GLU A 106 12.50 11.50 5.55
C GLU A 106 13.22 10.52 4.61
N GLU A 107 13.47 9.30 5.06
CA GLU A 107 14.14 8.28 4.25
C GLU A 107 13.30 7.93 3.01
N CYS A 108 12.00 7.66 3.22
CA CYS A 108 11.05 7.40 2.14
C CYS A 108 11.00 8.58 1.16
N LEU A 109 10.90 9.81 1.67
CA LEU A 109 10.85 11.03 0.86
C LEU A 109 12.07 11.11 -0.06
N GLN A 110 13.28 10.90 0.47
CA GLN A 110 14.51 10.95 -0.33
C GLN A 110 14.50 9.95 -1.49
N THR A 111 13.94 8.75 -1.31
CA THR A 111 13.82 7.78 -2.42
C THR A 111 12.80 8.18 -3.47
N LEU A 112 11.83 9.04 -3.12
CA LEU A 112 10.72 9.47 -3.97
C LEU A 112 10.99 10.82 -4.64
N LEU A 113 12.04 11.54 -4.27
CA LEU A 113 12.40 12.81 -4.90
C LEU A 113 12.75 12.62 -6.38
N GLY A 114 12.35 13.60 -7.20
CA GLY A 114 12.57 13.57 -8.65
C GLY A 114 11.66 12.61 -9.42
N THR A 115 10.69 11.99 -8.74
CA THR A 115 9.68 11.13 -9.38
C THR A 115 8.43 11.91 -9.75
N SER A 116 7.65 11.37 -10.69
CA SER A 116 6.33 11.90 -11.02
C SER A 116 5.45 10.80 -11.63
N ALA A 117 4.13 10.99 -11.62
CA ALA A 117 3.19 10.07 -12.24
C ALA A 117 3.43 9.96 -13.76
N GLU A 118 3.82 11.06 -14.41
CA GLU A 118 4.11 11.09 -15.85
C GLU A 118 5.38 10.29 -16.19
N ALA A 119 6.38 10.32 -15.32
CA ALA A 119 7.59 9.50 -15.49
C ALA A 119 7.27 8.00 -15.36
N LEU A 120 6.35 7.63 -14.48
CA LEU A 120 5.92 6.24 -14.30
C LEU A 120 5.29 5.64 -15.57
N ASP A 121 4.52 6.42 -16.33
CA ASP A 121 3.88 5.96 -17.57
C ASP A 121 4.90 5.64 -18.66
N GLN A 122 6.05 6.31 -18.65
CA GLN A 122 7.15 6.09 -19.59
C GLN A 122 8.03 4.89 -19.20
N GLU A 123 8.02 4.50 -17.93
CA GLU A 123 8.71 3.31 -17.44
C GLU A 123 7.91 2.04 -17.84
N THR A 124 8.33 1.42 -18.96
CA THR A 124 7.63 0.32 -19.64
C THR A 124 7.84 -1.07 -19.02
N GLN A 125 8.77 -1.25 -18.10
CA GLN A 125 9.04 -2.55 -17.47
C GLN A 125 9.26 -2.44 -15.96
N TYR A 126 8.99 -3.53 -15.24
CA TYR A 126 9.55 -3.84 -13.92
C TYR A 126 11.07 -4.08 -14.06
N VAL A 127 11.79 -3.14 -14.66
CA VAL A 127 13.24 -3.15 -14.59
C VAL A 127 13.56 -2.77 -13.16
N ARG A 128 14.27 -3.65 -12.45
CA ARG A 128 14.87 -3.34 -11.16
C ARG A 128 15.87 -2.22 -11.41
N ASP A 129 15.37 -0.99 -11.40
CA ASP A 129 16.18 0.18 -11.64
C ASP A 129 17.25 0.24 -10.53
N LYS A 130 18.36 0.95 -10.78
CA LYS A 130 19.38 1.11 -9.73
C LYS A 130 18.86 1.86 -8.49
N THR A 131 17.67 2.45 -8.57
CA THR A 131 17.03 3.22 -7.50
C THR A 131 15.70 2.57 -7.11
N VAL A 132 15.74 1.72 -6.08
CA VAL A 132 14.52 1.17 -5.47
C VAL A 132 13.81 2.28 -4.70
N ARG A 133 12.56 2.57 -5.07
CA ARG A 133 11.72 3.62 -4.47
C ARG A 133 10.70 2.99 -3.51
N TYR A 134 10.90 3.14 -2.22
CA TYR A 134 10.05 2.49 -1.22
C TYR A 134 9.38 3.50 -0.29
N VAL A 135 8.30 3.03 0.33
CA VAL A 135 7.61 3.73 1.41
C VAL A 135 7.53 2.82 2.63
N LYS A 136 7.38 3.39 3.81
CA LYS A 136 7.07 2.63 5.01
C LYS A 136 5.56 2.35 5.04
N VAL A 137 5.19 1.09 5.23
CA VAL A 137 3.80 0.66 5.46
C VAL A 137 3.73 0.13 6.88
N VAL A 138 2.76 0.61 7.67
CA VAL A 138 2.55 0.24 9.07
C VAL A 138 1.22 -0.50 9.18
N GLU A 139 1.22 -1.65 9.85
CA GLU A 139 0.00 -2.37 10.21
C GLU A 139 -0.53 -1.81 11.53
N ALA A 140 -1.85 -1.62 11.62
CA ALA A 140 -2.53 -1.27 12.86
C ALA A 140 -2.75 -2.53 13.70
N TRP A 141 -2.46 -2.45 14.99
CA TRP A 141 -2.57 -3.58 15.92
C TRP A 141 -1.90 -4.89 15.41
N PRO A 142 -0.61 -4.84 15.06
CA PRO A 142 0.11 -6.04 14.61
C PRO A 142 0.15 -7.07 15.73
N ILE A 143 0.11 -8.35 15.36
CA ILE A 143 0.43 -9.44 16.28
C ILE A 143 1.96 -9.51 16.34
N ILE A 144 2.50 -9.30 17.54
CA ILE A 144 3.93 -9.24 17.85
C ILE A 144 4.22 -10.45 18.74
N ASP A 145 4.90 -11.45 18.18
CA ASP A 145 5.30 -12.68 18.87
C ASP A 145 6.58 -12.43 19.68
N GLU A 146 6.43 -11.90 20.91
CA GLU A 146 7.55 -11.52 21.77
C GLU A 146 8.57 -12.67 21.94
N GLY A 147 9.74 -12.60 21.29
CA GLY A 147 10.80 -13.59 21.55
C GLY A 147 11.95 -13.80 20.55
N ASP A 148 11.89 -13.28 19.32
CA ASP A 148 12.93 -13.50 18.30
C ASP A 148 13.46 -12.18 17.70
N GLU A 149 14.78 -12.08 17.44
CA GLU A 149 15.39 -10.87 16.86
C GLU A 149 15.02 -10.62 15.38
N ASP A 150 14.49 -11.65 14.70
CA ASP A 150 13.94 -11.58 13.34
C ASP A 150 12.42 -11.25 13.31
N GLU A 151 11.88 -10.78 14.44
CA GLU A 151 10.46 -10.51 14.64
C GLU A 151 9.94 -9.34 13.79
N PHE A 152 8.73 -9.51 13.25
CA PHE A 152 8.07 -8.51 12.43
C PHE A 152 7.69 -7.28 13.28
N PRO A 153 8.23 -6.08 13.00
CA PRO A 153 8.11 -4.92 13.89
C PRO A 153 6.76 -4.19 13.74
N GLY A 154 5.77 -4.80 13.11
CA GLY A 154 4.49 -4.16 12.76
C GLY A 154 4.55 -3.19 11.57
N TRP A 155 5.69 -3.11 10.88
CA TRP A 155 5.85 -2.26 9.70
C TRP A 155 6.85 -2.85 8.71
N MET A 156 6.78 -2.41 7.46
CA MET A 156 7.71 -2.82 6.41
C MET A 156 8.05 -1.70 5.43
N LYS A 157 9.25 -1.73 4.85
CA LYS A 157 9.52 -0.99 3.62
C LYS A 157 8.78 -1.70 2.50
N CYS A 158 8.01 -0.99 1.70
CA CYS A 158 7.29 -1.54 0.57
C CYS A 158 7.71 -0.81 -0.71
N TRP A 159 8.14 -1.55 -1.72
CA TRP A 159 8.38 -0.98 -3.04
C TRP A 159 7.10 -0.33 -3.56
N SER A 160 7.20 0.91 -4.03
CA SER A 160 6.06 1.68 -4.55
C SER A 160 5.23 0.94 -5.61
N ARG A 161 5.83 0.04 -6.40
CA ARG A 161 5.13 -0.77 -7.41
C ARG A 161 4.46 -2.05 -6.87
N ALA A 162 4.79 -2.46 -5.65
CA ALA A 162 4.21 -3.62 -4.98
C ALA A 162 3.09 -3.25 -3.98
N LEU A 163 2.74 -1.96 -3.90
CA LEU A 163 1.71 -1.48 -2.97
C LEU A 163 0.33 -2.10 -3.23
N TRP A 164 -0.05 -2.33 -4.49
CA TRP A 164 -1.30 -3.01 -4.79
C TRP A 164 -1.27 -4.49 -4.36
N ASP A 165 -0.15 -5.18 -4.60
CA ASP A 165 0.03 -6.59 -4.22
C ASP A 165 -0.06 -6.75 -2.70
N LEU A 166 0.64 -5.89 -1.95
CA LEU A 166 0.52 -5.84 -0.50
C LEU A 166 -0.93 -5.57 -0.07
N TRP A 167 -1.60 -4.60 -0.70
CA TRP A 167 -2.99 -4.29 -0.37
C TRP A 167 -3.88 -5.50 -0.53
N SER A 168 -3.88 -6.12 -1.71
CA SER A 168 -4.76 -7.23 -2.05
C SER A 168 -4.54 -8.45 -1.14
N MET A 169 -3.30 -8.72 -0.74
CA MET A 169 -2.95 -9.82 0.17
C MET A 169 -3.45 -9.64 1.61
N MET A 170 -3.73 -8.41 2.05
CA MET A 170 -4.29 -8.15 3.38
C MET A 170 -5.80 -8.46 3.48
N GLY A 171 -6.42 -8.95 2.38
CA GLY A 171 -7.87 -9.08 2.20
C GLY A 171 -8.56 -10.08 3.11
N ASP A 172 -7.88 -11.17 3.44
CA ASP A 172 -8.48 -12.31 4.17
C ASP A 172 -8.22 -12.26 5.68
N GLY A 173 -7.91 -11.08 6.23
CA GLY A 173 -7.51 -10.95 7.63
C GLY A 173 -6.08 -11.45 7.91
N ALA A 174 -5.31 -11.81 6.88
CA ALA A 174 -3.92 -12.21 7.01
C ALA A 174 -3.06 -11.08 7.61
N GLU A 175 -2.09 -11.43 8.44
CA GLU A 175 -1.13 -10.51 9.04
C GLU A 175 -0.14 -9.99 7.98
N MET A 176 0.35 -8.76 8.15
CA MET A 176 1.35 -8.20 7.23
C MET A 176 2.67 -8.99 7.29
N SER A 177 2.95 -9.67 8.40
CA SER A 177 4.05 -10.64 8.59
C SER A 177 4.02 -11.78 7.54
N LEU A 178 2.85 -12.30 7.16
CA LEU A 178 2.73 -13.35 6.15
C LEU A 178 2.94 -12.82 4.73
N SER A 179 2.67 -11.52 4.52
CA SER A 179 2.93 -10.84 3.25
C SER A 179 4.41 -10.45 3.13
N TRP A 180 5.08 -10.17 4.25
CA TRP A 180 6.50 -9.87 4.32
C TRP A 180 7.35 -10.95 3.65
N ASP A 181 7.13 -12.23 3.98
CA ASP A 181 7.90 -13.34 3.42
C ASP A 181 7.67 -13.50 1.92
N LYS A 182 6.39 -13.46 1.49
CA LYS A 182 6.02 -13.61 0.07
C LYS A 182 6.55 -12.47 -0.81
N ILE A 183 6.52 -11.25 -0.29
CA ILE A 183 6.98 -10.07 -1.01
C ILE A 183 8.52 -10.02 -1.02
N SER A 184 9.17 -10.45 0.07
CA SER A 184 10.63 -10.59 0.16
C SER A 184 11.18 -11.55 -0.90
N ASP A 185 10.50 -12.66 -1.16
CA ASP A 185 10.87 -13.60 -2.23
C ASP A 185 10.82 -12.95 -3.63
N PHE A 186 9.91 -12.00 -3.84
CA PHE A 186 9.72 -11.33 -5.13
C PHE A 186 10.72 -10.19 -5.36
N CYS A 187 11.07 -9.39 -4.35
CA CYS A 187 12.19 -8.43 -4.43
C CYS A 187 13.08 -8.44 -3.17
N PRO A 188 14.07 -9.35 -3.10
CA PRO A 188 14.89 -9.52 -1.91
C PRO A 188 15.68 -8.25 -1.58
N GLY A 189 15.68 -7.85 -0.31
CA GLY A 189 16.44 -6.71 0.21
C GLY A 189 15.75 -5.33 0.13
N VAL A 190 14.54 -5.24 -0.45
CA VAL A 190 13.74 -4.00 -0.46
C VAL A 190 12.83 -3.90 0.75
N TYR A 191 12.42 -5.05 1.30
CA TYR A 191 11.33 -5.12 2.24
C TYR A 191 11.76 -5.24 3.71
N ARG A 192 13.06 -5.17 4.00
CA ARG A 192 13.57 -5.24 5.38
C ARG A 192 13.51 -3.88 6.07
N GLY A 193 13.05 -3.88 7.32
CA GLY A 193 13.23 -2.80 8.28
C GLY A 193 14.63 -2.81 8.86
#